data_AF-A0AAD8NHX5-F1
#
_entry.id   AF-A0AAD8NHX5-F1
#
_cell.length_a   1.000
_cell.length_b   1.000
_cell.length_c   1.000
_cell.angle_alpha   90.00
_cell.angle_beta   90.00
_cell.angle_gamma   90.00
#
_symmetry.space_group_name_H-M   'P 1'
#
loop_
_entity.id
_entity.type
_entity.pdbx_description
1 polymer ?
#
loop_
_entity_poly.entity_id
_entity_poly.type
_entity_poly.pdbx_seq_one_letter_code
_entity_poly.pdbx_strand_id
1 'polypeptide(L)'
;MLQQFHSVKHLSLSTETIQVLNLFVELISHQPSPLVNLESLRILSKILCVEKHVRTRVIMSTEVKNYLLSGSPKATLTEVLV
;
A
#
# COMPACT_ATOMS: atom_id res chain seq x y z
N MET A 1 17.51 -0.47 8.53
CA MET A 1 17.21 -1.33 7.37
C MET A 1 15.84 -1.98 7.59
N LEU A 2 14.95 -1.93 6.60
CA LEU A 2 13.58 -2.49 6.67
C LEU A 2 13.53 -4.05 6.61
N GLN A 3 14.66 -4.73 6.86
CA GLN A 3 14.77 -6.21 6.87
C GLN A 3 13.82 -6.89 7.87
N GLN A 4 13.22 -6.15 8.80
CA GLN A 4 12.24 -6.68 9.75
C GLN A 4 10.89 -7.06 9.10
N PHE A 5 10.62 -6.62 7.88
CA PHE A 5 9.33 -6.88 7.20
C PHE A 5 9.30 -8.15 6.35
N HIS A 6 10.40 -8.91 6.27
CA HIS A 6 10.46 -10.16 5.49
C HIS A 6 9.47 -11.24 5.98
N SER A 7 9.01 -11.18 7.23
CA SER A 7 8.04 -12.15 7.78
C SER A 7 6.59 -11.71 7.64
N VAL A 8 6.32 -10.49 7.16
CA VAL A 8 4.96 -9.96 7.07
C VAL A 8 4.22 -10.60 5.90
N LYS A 9 3.16 -11.35 6.22
CA LYS A 9 2.26 -11.98 5.25
C LYS A 9 1.04 -11.13 4.92
N HIS A 10 0.53 -10.39 5.89
CA HIS A 10 -0.66 -9.56 5.73
C HIS A 10 -0.36 -8.16 6.22
N LEU A 11 -0.54 -7.17 5.35
CA LEU A 11 -0.34 -5.76 5.66
C LEU A 11 -1.62 -5.00 5.34
N SER A 12 -2.00 -4.08 6.22
CA SER A 12 -3.11 -3.16 5.98
C SER A 12 -2.60 -1.75 6.13
N LEU A 13 -2.79 -0.91 5.11
CA LEU A 13 -2.32 0.47 5.06
C LEU A 13 -3.50 1.41 4.93
N SER A 14 -3.43 2.55 5.60
CA SER A 14 -4.41 3.62 5.41
C SER A 14 -4.20 4.33 4.07
N THR A 15 -5.26 4.96 3.56
CA THR A 15 -5.16 5.85 2.39
C THR A 15 -4.14 6.97 2.58
N GLU A 16 -4.02 7.50 3.79
CA GLU A 16 -3.09 8.56 4.18
C GLU A 16 -1.64 8.07 4.09
N THR A 17 -1.38 6.82 4.46
CA THR A 17 -0.05 6.20 4.30
C THR A 17 0.34 6.13 2.82
N ILE A 18 -0.58 5.75 1.94
CA ILE A 18 -0.30 5.69 0.50
C ILE A 18 -0.07 7.11 -0.07
N GLN A 19 -0.82 8.11 0.39
CA GLN A 19 -0.59 9.51 0.00
C GLN A 19 0.81 9.97 0.40
N VAL A 20 1.23 9.68 1.63
CA VAL A 20 2.58 10.01 2.10
C VAL A 20 3.62 9.31 1.22
N LEU A 21 3.48 8.01 0.94
CA LEU A 21 4.42 7.30 0.07
C LEU A 21 4.49 7.89 -1.35
N ASN A 22 3.36 8.33 -1.90
CA ASN A 22 3.32 8.99 -3.22
C ASN A 22 4.10 10.32 -3.23
N LEU A 23 4.22 11.03 -2.10
CA LEU A 23 5.02 12.26 -2.00
C LEU A 23 6.53 11.97 -2.04
N PHE A 24 6.93 10.73 -1.77
CA PHE A 24 8.34 10.31 -1.69
C PHE A 24 8.72 9.29 -2.77
N VAL A 25 8.06 9.32 -3.92
CA VAL A 25 8.29 8.36 -5.03
C VAL A 25 9.76 8.31 -5.46
N GLU A 26 10.45 9.46 -5.54
CA GLU A 26 11.86 9.53 -5.91
C GLU A 26 12.77 8.79 -4.92
N LEU A 27 12.40 8.77 -3.65
CA LEU A 27 13.16 8.10 -2.60
C LEU A 27 12.97 6.59 -2.64
N ILE A 28 11.72 6.13 -2.83
CA ILE A 28 11.39 4.71 -2.74
C ILE A 28 11.59 3.95 -4.06
N SER A 29 11.56 4.64 -5.21
CA SER A 29 11.67 4.01 -6.54
C SER A 29 13.00 3.27 -6.75
N HIS A 30 14.06 3.75 -6.09
CA HIS A 30 15.40 3.17 -6.16
C HIS A 30 15.64 2.09 -5.09
N GLN A 31 14.70 1.90 -4.16
CA GLN A 31 14.86 0.96 -3.06
C GLN A 31 14.25 -0.39 -3.41
N PRO A 32 14.86 -1.50 -2.97
CA PRO A 32 14.26 -2.81 -3.13
C PRO A 32 12.95 -2.89 -2.34
N SER A 33 12.04 -3.74 -2.79
CA SER A 33 10.79 -3.98 -2.07
C SER A 33 11.09 -4.54 -0.67
N PRO A 34 10.55 -3.92 0.40
CA PRO A 34 10.78 -4.39 1.77
C PRO A 34 9.92 -5.60 2.12
N LEU A 35 8.94 -5.96 1.28
CA LEU A 35 7.93 -7.00 1.53
C LEU A 35 8.10 -8.15 0.53
N VAL A 36 8.82 -9.20 0.93
CA VAL A 36 9.18 -10.33 0.04
C VAL A 36 8.31 -11.59 0.20
N ASN A 37 7.54 -11.68 1.28
CA ASN A 37 6.66 -12.82 1.59
C ASN A 37 5.21 -12.40 1.82
N LEU A 38 4.81 -11.26 1.25
CA LEU A 38 3.47 -10.74 1.41
C LEU A 38 2.47 -11.62 0.63
N GLU A 39 1.38 -11.99 1.29
CA GLU A 39 0.26 -12.71 0.70
C GLU A 39 -0.91 -11.75 0.44
N SER A 40 -1.07 -10.72 1.28
CA SER A 40 -2.15 -9.74 1.15
C SER A 40 -1.75 -8.34 1.58
N LEU A 41 -2.00 -7.36 0.71
CA LEU A 41 -1.98 -5.93 0.99
C LEU A 41 -3.40 -5.37 0.93
N ARG A 42 -3.87 -4.82 2.04
CA ARG A 42 -5.20 -4.20 2.14
C ARG A 42 -5.06 -2.69 2.27
N ILE A 43 -5.75 -1.93 1.43
CA ILE A 43 -5.83 -0.47 1.56
C ILE A 43 -7.13 -0.14 2.27
N LEU A 44 -7.02 0.43 3.47
CA LEU A 44 -8.13 0.85 4.30
C LEU A 44 -8.62 2.22 3.83
N SER A 45 -9.73 2.23 3.12
CA SER A 45 -10.38 3.44 2.60
C SER A 45 -11.48 3.87 3.55
N LYS A 46 -11.50 5.16 3.89
CA LYS A 46 -12.54 5.76 4.74
C LYS A 46 -13.72 6.26 3.91
N ILE A 47 -14.92 6.15 4.48
CA ILE A 47 -16.11 6.86 3.99
C ILE A 47 -16.05 8.29 4.52
N LEU A 48 -15.95 9.28 3.63
CA LEU A 48 -15.97 10.70 4.03
C LEU A 48 -17.39 11.24 4.18
N CYS A 49 -18.35 10.71 3.40
CA CYS A 49 -19.74 11.14 3.47
C CYS A 49 -20.67 9.95 3.19
N VAL A 50 -21.39 9.52 4.23
CA VAL A 50 -22.31 8.35 4.19
C VAL A 50 -23.48 8.61 3.24
N GLU A 51 -24.02 9.82 3.25
CA GLU A 51 -25.16 10.20 2.41
C GLU A 51 -24.82 10.22 0.92
N LYS A 52 -23.60 10.64 0.56
CA LYS A 52 -23.15 10.77 -0.84
C LYS A 52 -22.27 9.61 -1.33
N HIS A 53 -22.00 8.62 -0.49
CA HIS A 53 -21.09 7.50 -0.77
C HIS A 53 -19.71 7.95 -1.29
N VAL A 54 -19.23 9.12 -0.86
CA VAL A 54 -17.93 9.63 -1.29
C VAL A 54 -16.85 8.89 -0.52
N ARG A 55 -16.07 8.10 -1.26
CA ARG A 55 -14.92 7.32 -0.73
C ARG A 55 -13.65 8.12 -0.92
N THR A 56 -12.76 8.10 0.08
CA THR A 56 -11.37 8.54 -0.14
C THR A 56 -10.67 7.47 -0.97
N ARG A 57 -10.74 7.60 -2.29
CA ARG A 57 -9.96 6.73 -3.18
C ARG A 57 -8.60 7.36 -3.38
N VAL A 58 -7.56 6.67 -2.94
CA VAL A 58 -6.18 7.09 -3.21
C VAL A 58 -5.66 6.38 -4.44
N ILE A 59 -5.13 7.17 -5.37
CA ILE A 59 -4.38 6.67 -6.53
C ILE A 59 -2.99 6.33 -6.04
N MET A 60 -2.64 5.04 -6.06
CA MET A 60 -1.29 4.55 -5.79
C MET A 60 -0.45 4.70 -7.07
N SER A 61 0.71 5.37 -6.97
CA SER A 61 1.63 5.44 -8.11
C SER A 61 2.23 4.07 -8.44
N THR A 62 2.76 3.91 -9.66
CA THR A 62 3.43 2.67 -10.06
C THR A 62 4.67 2.39 -9.22
N GLU A 63 5.41 3.44 -8.83
CA GLU A 63 6.59 3.35 -7.98
C GLU A 63 6.22 2.86 -6.58
N VAL A 64 5.18 3.43 -5.96
CA VAL A 64 4.68 2.96 -4.65
C VAL A 64 4.22 1.51 -4.76
N LYS A 65 3.47 1.16 -5.82
CA LYS A 65 3.00 -0.21 -6.05
C LYS A 65 4.15 -1.19 -6.18
N ASN A 66 5.16 -0.86 -6.98
CA ASN A 66 6.34 -1.70 -7.18
C ASN A 66 7.16 -1.82 -5.90
N TYR A 67 7.33 -0.72 -5.17
CA TYR A 67 8.02 -0.73 -3.89
C TYR A 67 7.33 -1.68 -2.90
N LEU A 68 6.01 -1.67 -2.81
CA LEU A 68 5.28 -2.53 -1.87
C LEU A 68 5.13 -3.99 -2.33
N LEU A 69 5.06 -4.26 -3.64
CA LEU A 69 4.61 -5.56 -4.15
C LEU A 69 5.62 -6.31 -5.03
N SER A 70 6.66 -5.68 -5.56
CA SER A 70 7.59 -6.37 -6.48
C SER A 70 8.35 -7.53 -5.83
N GLY A 71 8.55 -7.48 -4.51
CA GLY A 71 9.12 -8.60 -3.74
C GLY A 71 8.17 -9.77 -3.55
N SER A 72 6.86 -9.57 -3.74
CA SER A 72 5.82 -10.58 -3.49
C SER A 72 4.82 -10.66 -4.66
N PRO A 73 5.20 -11.22 -5.83
CA PRO A 73 4.38 -11.18 -7.04
C PRO A 73 3.02 -11.88 -6.93
N LYS A 74 2.87 -12.79 -5.96
CA LYS A 74 1.63 -13.53 -5.69
C LYS A 74 0.71 -12.81 -4.69
N ALA A 75 1.15 -11.69 -4.12
CA ALA A 75 0.36 -10.93 -3.16
C ALA A 75 -0.92 -10.38 -3.80
N THR A 76 -2.00 -10.45 -3.06
CA THR A 76 -3.27 -9.82 -3.44
C THR A 76 -3.31 -8.38 -2.96
N LEU A 77 -3.78 -7.45 -3.81
CA LEU A 77 -4.05 -6.07 -3.43
C LEU A 77 -5.57 -5.87 -3.40
N THR A 78 -6.11 -5.51 -2.25
CA THR A 78 -7.55 -5.26 -2.07
C THR A 78 -7.80 -3.93 -1.40
N GLU A 79 -8.88 -3.26 -1.80
CA GLU A 79 -9.38 -2.08 -1.11
C GLU A 79 -10.49 -2.50 -0.14
N VAL A 80 -10.39 -2.09 1.13
CA VAL A 80 -11.33 -2.44 2.20
C VAL A 80 -11.91 -1.15 2.76
N LEU A 81 -13.23 -1.09 2.81
CA LEU A 81 -13.95 0.02 3.42
C LEU A 81 -13.98 -0.18 4.94
N VAL A 82 -13.59 0.87 5.68
CA VAL A 82 -13.63 0.89 7.16
C VAL A 82 -14.39 2.09 7.68
#